data_AF-A0A5B7GN24-F1
#
_entry.id   AF-A0A5B7GN24-F1
#
_cell.length_a   1.000
_cell.length_b   1.000
_cell.length_c   1.000
_cell.angle_alpha   90.00
_cell.angle_beta   90.00
_cell.angle_gamma   90.00
#
_symmetry.space_group_name_H-M   'P 1'
#
loop_
_entity.id
_entity.type
_entity.pdbx_description
1 polymer ?
#
loop_
_entity_poly.entity_id
_entity_poly.type
_entity_poly.pdbx_seq_one_letter_code
_entity_poly.pdbx_strand_id
1 'polypeptide(L)'
;MISKSPEGKMEETILWKKNDPGPMCLDPWRRNLYVVETFKINNEMQDKRNIEGSWNEKNSEDIGLWSTMMACNLDNKNCGIIYGSNNSVVHSVSVALREGRLLFCTKFWDLERGLLMTSFLDGTEMRVIRRKMNWCGSVAVDEAKRRVYWTDLVLNTVESVTWEGENHHHVNGHQNVSDDLMVLF
;
A
#
# COMPACT_ATOMS: atom_id res chain seq x y z
N MET A 1 -5.47 1.27 28.19
CA MET A 1 -6.09 2.00 29.33
C MET A 1 -5.99 3.48 29.05
N ILE A 2 -7.11 4.19 28.96
CA ILE A 2 -7.16 5.65 28.76
C ILE A 2 -7.09 6.29 30.14
N SER A 3 -6.00 6.98 30.48
CA SER A 3 -5.92 7.78 31.70
C SER A 3 -6.59 9.13 31.45
N LYS A 4 -7.61 9.47 32.22
CA LYS A 4 -8.18 10.82 32.22
C LYS A 4 -7.24 11.78 32.94
N SER A 5 -6.96 12.92 32.31
CA SER A 5 -6.39 14.09 32.99
C SER A 5 -7.40 14.60 34.04
N PRO A 6 -6.94 15.23 35.15
CA PRO A 6 -7.79 15.71 36.24
C PRO A 6 -8.87 16.71 35.81
N GLU A 7 -8.78 17.28 34.61
CA GLU A 7 -9.65 18.37 34.13
C GLU A 7 -10.75 17.93 33.15
N GLY A 8 -10.96 16.63 32.94
CA GLY A 8 -12.05 16.14 32.07
C GLY A 8 -11.87 16.41 30.58
N LYS A 9 -10.75 17.03 30.16
CA LYS A 9 -10.32 17.07 28.77
C LYS A 9 -9.70 15.72 28.38
N MET A 10 -10.20 15.13 27.30
CA MET A 10 -9.49 14.04 26.64
C MET A 10 -8.18 14.63 26.11
N GLU A 11 -7.06 14.32 26.75
CA GLU A 11 -5.76 14.63 26.18
C GLU A 11 -5.54 13.68 25.00
N GLU A 12 -5.44 14.26 23.80
CA GLU A 12 -5.01 13.54 22.62
C GLU A 12 -3.59 13.04 22.86
N THR A 13 -3.46 11.76 23.20
CA THR A 13 -2.15 11.10 23.24
C THR A 13 -1.74 10.84 21.81
N ILE A 14 -1.02 11.79 21.20
CA ILE A 14 -0.41 11.61 19.89
C ILE A 14 0.66 10.51 20.01
N LEU A 15 0.36 9.32 19.47
CA LEU A 15 1.28 8.18 19.51
C LEU A 15 2.47 8.38 18.56
N TRP A 16 2.23 9.00 17.41
CA TRP A 16 3.23 9.23 16.38
C TRP A 16 2.78 10.34 15.42
N LYS A 17 3.72 11.19 14.99
CA LYS A 17 3.47 12.32 14.09
C LYS A 17 4.43 12.25 12.91
N LYS A 18 3.89 12.13 11.70
CA LYS A 18 4.62 12.26 10.43
C LYS A 18 3.88 13.23 9.53
N ASN A 19 4.63 14.02 8.76
CA ASN A 19 4.06 15.05 7.89
C ASN A 19 3.40 14.47 6.63
N ASP A 20 3.82 13.28 6.23
CA ASP A 20 3.28 12.56 5.08
C ASP A 20 3.17 11.07 5.45
N PRO A 21 2.09 10.67 6.15
CA PRO A 21 1.88 9.28 6.50
C PRO A 21 1.59 8.48 5.23
N GLY A 22 2.30 7.36 5.06
CA GLY A 22 2.03 6.45 3.97
C GLY A 22 0.72 5.68 4.18
N PRO A 23 0.38 4.79 3.23
CA PRO A 23 -0.81 3.96 3.32
C PRO A 23 -0.91 3.18 4.63
N MET A 24 -2.12 3.02 5.14
CA MET A 24 -2.37 2.23 6.35
C MET A 24 -3.69 1.48 6.29
N CYS A 25 -3.80 0.39 7.01
CA CYS A 25 -5.06 -0.32 7.22
C CYS A 25 -5.10 -0.95 8.62
N LEU A 26 -6.29 -1.31 9.10
CA LEU A 26 -6.52 -1.77 10.47
C LEU A 26 -7.15 -3.15 10.49
N ASP A 27 -6.60 -4.09 11.27
CA ASP A 27 -7.32 -5.26 11.77
C ASP A 27 -7.88 -4.95 13.17
N PRO A 28 -9.19 -4.66 13.29
CA PRO A 28 -9.79 -4.32 14.57
C PRO A 28 -9.92 -5.51 15.52
N TRP A 29 -9.96 -6.75 15.02
CA TRP A 29 -10.12 -7.95 15.86
C TRP A 29 -8.80 -8.33 16.53
N ARG A 30 -7.68 -8.24 15.81
CA ARG A 30 -6.34 -8.47 16.36
C ARG A 30 -5.71 -7.20 16.93
N ARG A 31 -6.37 -6.06 16.76
CA ARG A 31 -5.92 -4.73 17.18
C ARG A 31 -4.53 -4.43 16.60
N ASN A 32 -4.35 -4.75 15.33
CA ASN A 32 -3.12 -4.48 14.59
C ASN A 32 -3.34 -3.36 13.58
N LEU A 33 -2.46 -2.37 13.59
CA LEU A 33 -2.36 -1.34 12.57
C LEU A 33 -1.25 -1.72 11.60
N TYR A 34 -1.56 -1.77 10.31
CA TYR A 34 -0.58 -1.95 9.25
C TYR A 34 -0.23 -0.58 8.68
N VAL A 35 1.05 -0.21 8.72
CA VAL A 35 1.52 1.10 8.26
C VAL A 35 2.60 0.89 7.23
N VAL A 36 2.51 1.61 6.12
CA VAL A 36 3.52 1.68 5.08
C VAL A 36 4.34 2.94 5.27
N GLU A 37 5.66 2.79 5.17
CA GLU A 37 6.57 3.92 5.11
C GLU A 37 7.51 3.78 3.93
N THR A 38 7.70 4.88 3.21
CA THR A 38 8.64 4.96 2.10
C THR A 38 9.72 5.98 2.44
N PHE A 39 10.97 5.63 2.16
CA PHE A 39 12.13 6.45 2.46
C PHE A 39 13.05 6.52 1.24
N LYS A 40 13.75 7.64 1.05
CA LYS A 40 14.82 7.73 0.06
C LYS A 40 16.12 7.24 0.67
N ILE A 41 16.72 6.23 0.06
CA ILE A 41 18.07 5.78 0.42
C ILE A 41 19.05 6.83 -0.16
N ASN A 42 19.68 7.61 0.72
CA ASN A 42 20.75 8.49 0.30
C ASN A 42 22.00 7.68 -0.06
N ASN A 43 22.65 8.04 -1.18
CA ASN A 43 23.77 7.36 -1.82
C ASN A 43 25.11 7.42 -1.04
N GLU A 44 25.11 7.31 0.29
CA GLU A 44 26.33 6.98 1.03
C GLU A 44 26.59 5.46 1.07
N MET A 45 25.65 4.63 0.58
CA MET A 45 25.80 3.17 0.47
C MET A 45 25.73 2.60 -0.96
N GLN A 46 25.76 3.43 -2.00
CA GLN A 46 25.88 2.94 -3.39
C GLN A 46 27.30 3.18 -3.92
N ASP A 47 28.03 2.09 -4.17
CA ASP A 47 29.30 2.10 -4.91
C ASP A 47 29.05 2.67 -6.31
N LYS A 48 29.42 3.94 -6.51
CA LYS A 48 29.18 4.75 -7.72
C LYS A 48 29.97 4.29 -8.96
N ARG A 49 30.50 3.07 -9.00
CA ARG A 49 31.48 2.67 -10.02
C ARG A 49 30.91 2.13 -11.33
N ASN A 50 29.60 2.01 -11.55
CA ASN A 50 29.11 1.26 -12.73
C ASN A 50 27.79 1.70 -13.38
N ILE A 51 27.45 3.00 -13.44
CA ILE A 51 26.29 3.40 -14.27
C ILE A 51 26.55 4.68 -15.07
N GLU A 52 27.38 4.56 -16.11
CA GLU A 52 27.37 5.48 -17.25
C GLU A 52 26.54 4.88 -18.38
N GLY A 53 25.38 5.47 -18.62
CA GLY A 53 24.46 5.06 -19.67
C GLY A 53 23.25 5.98 -19.76
N SER A 54 23.46 7.17 -20.35
CA SER A 54 22.45 8.09 -20.90
C SER A 54 21.18 8.31 -20.05
N TRP A 55 21.32 9.16 -19.04
CA TRP A 55 20.23 9.60 -18.16
C TRP A 55 19.55 10.85 -18.74
N ASN A 56 18.26 10.75 -19.09
CA ASN A 56 17.43 11.94 -19.26
C ASN A 56 16.86 12.32 -17.89
N GLU A 57 17.27 13.48 -17.36
CA GLU A 57 17.01 14.02 -16.01
C GLU A 57 15.53 14.28 -15.66
N LYS A 58 14.55 13.74 -16.41
CA LYS A 58 13.11 14.01 -16.20
C LYS A 58 12.33 12.93 -15.43
N ASN A 59 12.91 11.76 -15.12
CA ASN A 59 12.12 10.59 -14.68
C ASN A 59 12.56 9.91 -13.34
N SER A 60 13.26 10.58 -12.41
CA SER A 60 14.01 9.89 -11.33
C SER A 60 13.68 10.21 -9.87
N GLU A 61 12.46 10.64 -9.53
CA GLU A 61 12.12 10.93 -8.13
C GLU A 61 11.98 9.65 -7.26
N ASP A 62 11.53 8.54 -7.86
CA ASP A 62 11.31 7.28 -7.14
C ASP A 62 12.56 6.38 -7.05
N ILE A 63 13.61 6.66 -7.82
CA ILE A 63 14.83 5.82 -7.84
C ILE A 63 15.55 5.91 -6.50
N GLY A 64 15.86 4.74 -5.92
CA GLY A 64 16.47 4.64 -4.60
C GLY A 64 15.48 4.79 -3.44
N LEU A 65 14.17 4.77 -3.68
CA LEU A 65 13.21 4.63 -2.59
C LEU A 65 13.17 3.18 -2.06
N TRP A 66 12.92 3.07 -0.76
CA TRP A 66 12.68 1.82 -0.06
C TRP A 66 11.34 1.93 0.65
N SER A 67 10.45 0.97 0.43
CA SER A 67 9.18 0.87 1.17
C SER A 67 9.22 -0.28 2.16
N THR A 68 8.74 0.00 3.36
CA THR A 68 8.48 -0.99 4.40
C THR A 68 7.00 -1.00 4.75
N MET A 69 6.46 -2.17 5.09
CA MET A 69 5.16 -2.30 5.74
C MET A 69 5.40 -2.93 7.11
N MET A 70 4.85 -2.31 8.14
CA MET A 70 4.92 -2.78 9.52
C MET A 70 3.54 -3.18 10.01
N ALA A 71 3.47 -4.24 10.80
CA ALA A 71 2.31 -4.58 11.62
C ALA A 71 2.59 -4.16 13.07
N CYS A 72 1.77 -3.28 13.62
CA CYS A 72 1.88 -2.74 14.97
C CYS A 72 0.67 -3.12 15.81
N ASN A 73 0.88 -3.87 16.88
CA ASN A 73 -0.18 -4.18 17.82
C ASN A 73 -0.47 -2.97 18.72
N LEU A 74 -1.74 -2.59 18.80
CA LEU A 74 -2.20 -1.38 19.49
C LEU A 74 -2.27 -1.53 21.01
N ASP A 75 -2.25 -2.76 21.54
CA ASP A 75 -2.32 -3.00 22.99
C ASP A 75 -0.95 -2.94 23.64
N ASN A 76 0.00 -3.68 23.09
CA ASN A 76 1.35 -3.76 23.63
C ASN A 76 2.35 -2.83 22.91
N LYS A 77 1.92 -2.14 21.85
CA LYS A 77 2.75 -1.23 21.03
C LYS A 77 3.95 -1.91 20.38
N ASN A 78 3.90 -3.24 20.21
CA ASN A 78 4.94 -3.98 19.51
C ASN A 78 4.72 -3.91 18.00
N CYS A 79 5.78 -3.62 17.24
CA CYS A 79 5.75 -3.51 15.78
C CYS A 79 6.78 -4.44 15.14
N GLY A 80 6.41 -5.05 14.01
CA GLY A 80 7.32 -5.86 13.20
C GLY A 80 7.20 -5.52 11.72
N ILE A 81 8.32 -5.55 11.00
CA ILE A 81 8.34 -5.39 9.54
C ILE A 81 7.85 -6.69 8.90
N ILE A 82 6.84 -6.59 8.04
CA ILE A 82 6.21 -7.72 7.34
C ILE A 82 6.40 -7.65 5.81
N TYR A 83 6.82 -6.50 5.30
CA TYR A 83 7.21 -6.31 3.91
C TYR A 83 8.33 -5.28 3.83
N GLY A 84 9.32 -5.53 2.98
CA GLY A 84 10.36 -4.59 2.66
C GLY A 84 10.77 -4.78 1.22
N SER A 85 10.80 -3.71 0.43
CA SER A 85 11.26 -3.79 -0.95
C SER A 85 12.11 -2.59 -1.30
N ASN A 86 13.26 -2.90 -1.88
CA ASN A 86 14.06 -1.90 -2.55
C ASN A 86 13.42 -1.55 -3.87
N ASN A 87 13.65 -0.33 -4.30
CA ASN A 87 13.21 0.14 -5.58
C ASN A 87 11.69 -0.08 -5.85
N SER A 88 10.88 0.02 -4.80
CA SER A 88 9.43 -0.09 -4.89
C SER A 88 8.70 0.87 -3.95
N VAL A 89 7.62 1.47 -4.45
CA VAL A 89 6.66 2.26 -3.66
C VAL A 89 5.41 1.43 -3.47
N VAL A 90 4.93 1.34 -2.23
CA VAL A 90 3.62 0.78 -1.92
C VAL A 90 2.62 1.93 -1.86
N HIS A 91 1.66 1.97 -2.79
CA HIS A 91 0.71 3.08 -2.94
C HIS A 91 -0.56 2.91 -2.11
N SER A 92 -0.95 1.67 -1.81
CA SER A 92 -2.14 1.38 -1.02
C SER A 92 -2.07 -0.01 -0.41
N VAL A 93 -2.76 -0.20 0.72
CA VAL A 93 -2.90 -1.48 1.40
C VAL A 93 -4.34 -1.63 1.90
N SER A 94 -4.90 -2.81 1.71
CA SER A 94 -6.20 -3.24 2.23
C SER A 94 -6.04 -4.53 2.99
N VAL A 95 -6.89 -4.71 4.00
CA VAL A 95 -6.97 -5.95 4.78
C VAL A 95 -8.22 -6.71 4.41
N ALA A 96 -8.08 -8.02 4.26
CA ALA A 96 -9.19 -8.95 4.11
C ALA A 96 -9.28 -9.80 5.38
N LEU A 97 -10.16 -9.40 6.28
CA LEU A 97 -10.13 -9.85 7.67
C LEU A 97 -10.55 -11.31 7.85
N ARG A 98 -11.49 -11.81 7.03
CA ARG A 98 -11.98 -13.20 7.12
C ARG A 98 -10.95 -14.18 6.59
N GLU A 99 -10.28 -13.82 5.51
CA GLU A 99 -9.22 -14.65 4.90
C GLU A 99 -7.85 -14.43 5.56
N GLY A 100 -7.73 -13.43 6.43
CA GLY A 100 -6.48 -13.13 7.14
C GLY A 100 -5.36 -12.71 6.19
N ARG A 101 -5.66 -11.85 5.21
CA ARG A 101 -4.69 -11.42 4.19
C ARG A 101 -4.58 -9.92 4.07
N LEU A 102 -3.39 -9.47 3.66
CA LEU A 102 -3.16 -8.14 3.14
C LEU A 102 -3.18 -8.18 1.63
N LEU A 103 -3.66 -7.11 1.02
CA LEU A 103 -3.61 -6.86 -0.42
C LEU A 103 -3.12 -5.45 -0.65
N PHE A 104 -2.14 -5.27 -1.52
CA PHE A 104 -1.49 -3.97 -1.68
C PHE A 104 -0.99 -3.75 -3.10
N CYS A 105 -1.07 -2.48 -3.54
CA CYS A 105 -0.53 -2.02 -4.80
C CYS A 105 0.92 -1.58 -4.61
N THR A 106 1.80 -2.04 -5.50
CA THR A 106 3.18 -1.57 -5.58
C THR A 106 3.52 -1.09 -6.98
N LYS A 107 4.54 -0.23 -7.07
CA LYS A 107 5.16 0.21 -8.33
C LYS A 107 6.66 0.04 -8.21
N PHE A 108 7.23 -0.75 -9.10
CA PHE A 108 8.68 -0.95 -9.24
C PHE A 108 9.18 -0.07 -10.40
N TRP A 109 10.22 0.72 -10.17
CA TRP A 109 10.72 1.65 -11.20
C TRP A 109 11.58 0.97 -12.25
N ASP A 110 12.35 -0.05 -11.88
CA ASP A 110 13.15 -0.83 -12.84
C ASP A 110 12.28 -1.59 -13.84
N LEU A 111 11.02 -1.86 -13.49
CA LEU A 111 10.07 -2.61 -14.32
C LEU A 111 9.01 -1.72 -14.99
N GLU A 112 8.95 -0.41 -14.67
CA GLU A 112 7.88 0.53 -15.05
C GLU A 112 6.46 -0.06 -14.94
N ARG A 113 6.24 -0.93 -13.95
CA ARG A 113 5.01 -1.72 -13.86
C ARG A 113 4.51 -1.79 -12.43
N GLY A 114 3.20 -1.60 -12.30
CA GLY A 114 2.47 -1.87 -11.07
C GLY A 114 2.30 -3.37 -10.83
N LEU A 115 2.39 -3.79 -9.56
CA LEU A 115 2.05 -5.13 -9.09
C LEU A 115 0.93 -5.07 -8.05
N LEU A 116 0.05 -6.07 -8.10
CA LEU A 116 -0.97 -6.31 -7.09
C LEU A 116 -0.49 -7.51 -6.29
N MET A 117 -0.19 -7.29 -5.02
CA MET A 117 0.42 -8.26 -4.14
C MET A 117 -0.53 -8.67 -3.03
N THR A 118 -0.32 -9.87 -2.49
CA THR A 118 -0.99 -10.36 -1.29
C THR A 118 -0.03 -11.14 -0.41
N SER A 119 -0.29 -11.14 0.89
CA SER A 119 0.37 -11.97 1.90
C SER A 119 -0.63 -12.32 3.00
N PHE A 120 -0.29 -13.23 3.89
CA PHE A 120 -0.94 -13.31 5.19
C PHE A 120 -0.64 -12.07 6.04
N LEU A 121 -1.43 -11.87 7.11
CA LEU A 121 -1.31 -10.74 8.04
C LEU A 121 0.06 -10.61 8.72
N ASP A 122 0.85 -11.68 8.76
CA ASP A 122 2.21 -11.71 9.32
C ASP A 122 3.30 -11.55 8.24
N GLY A 123 2.92 -11.33 6.98
CA GLY A 123 3.84 -11.20 5.84
C GLY A 123 4.21 -12.53 5.15
N THR A 124 3.76 -13.67 5.68
CA THR A 124 4.04 -14.99 5.07
C THR A 124 3.18 -15.23 3.82
N GLU A 125 3.53 -16.25 3.02
CA GLU A 125 2.84 -16.61 1.75
C GLU A 125 2.62 -15.42 0.81
N MET A 126 3.64 -14.57 0.73
CA MET A 126 3.62 -13.41 -0.14
C MET A 126 3.71 -13.81 -1.61
N ARG A 127 2.76 -13.33 -2.41
CA ARG A 127 2.69 -13.63 -3.84
C ARG A 127 2.10 -12.46 -4.62
N VAL A 128 2.36 -12.46 -5.92
CA VAL A 128 1.81 -11.47 -6.86
C VAL A 128 0.55 -12.04 -7.50
N ILE A 129 -0.58 -11.36 -7.31
CA ILE A 129 -1.88 -11.68 -7.92
C ILE A 129 -1.92 -11.20 -9.37
N ARG A 130 -1.45 -9.97 -9.64
CA ARG A 130 -1.46 -9.38 -10.99
C ARG A 130 -0.15 -8.64 -11.27
N ARG A 131 0.32 -8.75 -12.51
CA ARG A 131 1.55 -8.14 -13.04
C ARG A 131 1.23 -7.23 -14.23
N LYS A 132 2.20 -6.41 -14.60
CA LYS A 132 2.19 -5.58 -15.82
C LYS A 132 1.00 -4.60 -15.86
N MET A 133 0.59 -4.08 -14.70
CA MET A 133 -0.34 -2.96 -14.64
C MET A 133 0.44 -1.69 -14.93
N ASN A 134 -0.21 -0.64 -15.46
CA ASN A 134 0.51 0.60 -15.77
C ASN A 134 0.86 1.31 -14.47
N TRP A 135 -0.15 1.60 -13.65
CA TRP A 135 0.06 2.19 -12.33
C TRP A 135 -1.02 1.74 -11.35
N CYS A 136 -0.67 0.80 -10.47
CA CYS A 136 -1.55 0.35 -9.39
C CYS A 136 -1.65 1.45 -8.33
N GLY A 137 -2.81 2.09 -8.24
CA GLY A 137 -3.09 3.14 -7.25
C GLY A 137 -3.66 2.56 -5.96
N SER A 138 -4.98 2.67 -5.81
CA SER A 138 -5.73 2.21 -4.63
C SER A 138 -6.23 0.79 -4.81
N VAL A 139 -6.27 0.01 -3.73
CA VAL A 139 -6.77 -1.38 -3.73
C VAL A 139 -7.94 -1.53 -2.75
N ALA A 140 -8.97 -2.27 -3.17
CA ALA A 140 -10.11 -2.65 -2.34
C ALA A 140 -10.46 -4.13 -2.53
N VAL A 141 -11.13 -4.74 -1.54
CA VAL A 141 -11.36 -6.18 -1.50
C VAL A 141 -12.83 -6.49 -1.23
N ASP A 142 -13.42 -7.34 -2.07
CA ASP A 142 -14.71 -7.98 -1.83
C ASP A 142 -14.45 -9.45 -1.44
N GLU A 143 -14.43 -9.68 -0.13
CA GLU A 143 -14.20 -11.02 0.44
C GLU A 143 -15.34 -12.00 0.15
N ALA A 144 -16.58 -11.53 -0.05
CA ALA A 144 -17.72 -12.41 -0.30
C ALA A 144 -17.66 -12.97 -1.73
N LYS A 145 -17.26 -12.13 -2.69
CA LYS A 145 -17.08 -12.55 -4.09
C LYS A 145 -15.68 -13.07 -4.39
N ARG A 146 -14.79 -13.10 -3.40
CA ARG A 146 -13.36 -13.40 -3.58
C ARG A 146 -12.78 -12.63 -4.77
N ARG A 147 -12.97 -11.32 -4.75
CA ARG A 147 -12.51 -10.39 -5.80
C ARG A 147 -11.73 -9.22 -5.22
N VAL A 148 -10.72 -8.79 -5.95
CA VAL A 148 -9.85 -7.65 -5.66
C VAL A 148 -10.06 -6.61 -6.74
N TYR A 149 -10.14 -5.35 -6.34
CA TYR A 149 -10.31 -4.20 -7.22
C TYR A 149 -9.13 -3.27 -7.05
N TRP A 150 -8.67 -2.65 -8.12
CA TRP A 150 -7.67 -1.59 -8.04
C TRP A 150 -7.94 -0.47 -9.03
N THR A 151 -7.39 0.71 -8.78
CA THR A 151 -7.35 1.79 -9.77
C THR A 151 -6.09 1.69 -10.61
N ASP A 152 -6.22 1.73 -11.93
CA ASP A 152 -5.09 1.99 -12.83
C ASP A 152 -5.04 3.51 -13.10
N LEU A 153 -4.06 4.18 -12.51
CA LEU A 153 -3.98 5.66 -12.55
C LEU A 153 -3.57 6.20 -13.93
N VAL A 154 -2.94 5.39 -14.77
CA VAL A 154 -2.55 5.82 -16.13
C VAL A 154 -3.73 5.64 -17.08
N LEU A 155 -4.46 4.54 -16.96
CA LEU A 155 -5.64 4.29 -17.79
C LEU A 155 -6.88 5.06 -17.31
N ASN A 156 -6.85 5.57 -16.06
CA ASN A 156 -7.98 6.17 -15.37
C ASN A 156 -9.18 5.22 -15.27
N THR A 157 -8.93 4.03 -14.72
CA THR A 157 -9.91 2.93 -14.70
C THR A 157 -9.96 2.26 -13.34
N VAL A 158 -11.08 1.58 -13.06
CA VAL A 158 -11.14 0.58 -11.99
C VAL A 158 -11.12 -0.78 -12.66
N GLU A 159 -10.21 -1.63 -12.22
CA GLU A 159 -10.03 -2.98 -12.73
C GLU A 159 -10.24 -3.99 -11.60
N SER A 160 -10.49 -5.25 -11.95
CA SER A 160 -10.73 -6.29 -10.95
C SER A 160 -10.28 -7.67 -11.40
N VAL A 161 -9.87 -8.48 -10.43
CA VAL A 161 -9.51 -9.90 -10.61
C VAL A 161 -9.99 -10.72 -9.42
N THR A 162 -10.15 -12.02 -9.62
CA THR A 162 -10.27 -12.96 -8.49
C THR A 162 -8.97 -12.97 -7.67
N TRP A 163 -9.02 -13.59 -6.49
CA TRP A 163 -7.85 -13.67 -5.60
C TRP A 163 -6.69 -14.47 -6.20
N GLU A 164 -6.97 -15.33 -7.18
CA GLU A 164 -5.96 -16.07 -7.94
C GLU A 164 -5.45 -15.31 -9.17
N GLY A 165 -5.92 -14.08 -9.40
CA GLY A 165 -5.52 -13.23 -10.52
C GLY A 165 -6.28 -13.50 -11.82
N GLU A 166 -7.31 -14.34 -11.77
CA GLU A 166 -8.13 -14.74 -12.92
C GLU A 166 -9.37 -13.86 -13.08
N ASN A 167 -10.11 -14.04 -14.18
CA ASN A 167 -11.35 -13.32 -14.50
C ASN A 167 -11.21 -11.79 -14.40
N HIS A 168 -10.23 -11.27 -15.13
CA HIS A 168 -9.95 -9.85 -15.23
C HIS A 168 -11.13 -9.09 -15.84
N HIS A 169 -11.61 -8.05 -15.15
CA HIS A 169 -12.67 -7.18 -15.66
C HIS A 169 -12.35 -5.72 -15.41
N HIS A 170 -12.51 -4.93 -16.47
CA HIS A 170 -12.65 -3.50 -16.37
C HIS A 170 -14.02 -3.18 -15.79
N VAL A 171 -14.05 -2.48 -14.66
CA VAL A 171 -15.27 -2.05 -13.99
C VAL A 171 -15.67 -0.72 -14.60
N ASN A 172 -16.62 -0.77 -15.53
CA ASN A 172 -17.21 0.45 -16.08
C ASN A 172 -17.85 1.23 -14.93
N GLY A 173 -17.32 2.43 -14.63
CA GLY A 173 -18.08 3.43 -13.90
C GLY A 173 -19.36 3.70 -14.68
N HIS A 174 -20.51 3.76 -14.00
CA HIS A 174 -21.79 4.10 -14.64
C HIS A 174 -21.59 5.32 -15.55
N GLN A 175 -21.82 5.15 -16.87
CA GLN A 175 -21.98 6.30 -17.76
C GLN A 175 -23.12 7.15 -17.17
N ASN A 176 -22.83 8.41 -16.86
CA ASN A 176 -23.68 9.41 -16.18
C ASN A 176 -23.59 9.47 -14.65
N VAL A 177 -22.42 9.83 -14.12
CA VAL A 177 -22.39 10.73 -12.95
C VAL A 177 -21.50 11.90 -13.33
N SER A 178 -22.14 13.05 -13.54
CA SER A 178 -21.49 14.35 -13.69
C SER A 178 -20.54 14.59 -12.52
N ASP A 179 -19.36 15.14 -12.82
CA ASP A 179 -18.32 15.61 -11.92
C ASP A 179 -18.84 16.10 -10.56
N ASP A 180 -18.95 15.20 -9.58
CA ASP A 180 -18.76 15.51 -8.17
C ASP A 180 -18.67 14.24 -7.33
N LEU A 181 -17.76 14.27 -6.34
CA LEU A 181 -17.53 13.29 -5.28
C LEU A 181 -16.76 12.01 -5.66
N MET A 182 -15.43 12.15 -5.72
CA MET A 182 -14.57 11.13 -5.12
C MET A 182 -14.82 11.11 -3.61
N VAL A 183 -15.61 10.15 -3.15
CA VAL A 183 -15.52 9.65 -1.78
C VAL A 183 -15.32 8.14 -1.89
N LEU A 184 -14.09 7.70 -1.67
CA LEU A 184 -13.76 6.33 -1.30
C LEU A 184 -12.88 6.43 -0.05
N PHE A 185 -13.33 5.68 0.96
CA PHE A 185 -12.88 5.52 2.36
C PHE A 185 -11.48 5.99 2.75
#